data_AF-A0A1D7YMJ2-F1
#
_entry.id   AF-A0A1D7YMJ2-F1
#
_cell.length_a   1.000
_cell.length_b   1.000
_cell.length_c   1.000
_cell.angle_alpha   90.00
_cell.angle_beta   90.00
_cell.angle_gamma   90.00
#
_symmetry.space_group_name_H-M   'P 1'
#
loop_
_entity.id
_entity.type
_entity.pdbx_description
1 polymer ?
#
loop_
_entity_poly.entity_id
_entity_poly.type
_entity_poly.pdbx_seq_one_letter_code
_entity_poly.pdbx_strand_id
1 'polypeptide(L)'
;MHDLCVRSGTTVNVVLEPRVKSPWPQPRSSNPMLALVTSSATDSRGVTRVTVRAARTGTVTVTWGSQSAPLFTLRLSVAAYPVQ
;
A
#
# COMPACT_ATOMS: atom_id res chain seq x y z
N MET A 1 -1.39 -11.43 5.66
CA MET A 1 -1.83 -10.64 4.49
C MET A 1 -3.02 -9.82 4.94
N HIS A 2 -3.09 -8.54 4.58
CA HIS A 2 -4.22 -7.66 4.93
C HIS A 2 -5.00 -7.36 3.66
N ASP A 3 -6.32 -7.47 3.70
CA ASP A 3 -7.19 -7.26 2.56
C ASP A 3 -8.07 -6.02 2.79
N LEU A 4 -8.14 -5.14 1.79
CA LEU A 4 -8.96 -3.94 1.83
C LEU A 4 -9.66 -3.75 0.47
N CYS A 5 -10.98 -3.58 0.51
CA CYS A 5 -11.77 -3.21 -0.64
C CYS A 5 -12.01 -1.70 -0.66
N VAL A 6 -11.70 -1.03 -1.77
CA VAL A 6 -11.84 0.42 -1.93
C VAL A 6 -12.47 0.79 -3.26
N ARG A 7 -13.05 1.99 -3.34
CA ARG A 7 -13.52 2.56 -4.61
C ARG A 7 -12.33 3.04 -5.45
N SER A 8 -12.41 2.92 -6.77
CA SER A 8 -11.47 3.61 -7.67
C SER A 8 -11.41 5.10 -7.38
N GLY A 9 -10.19 5.67 -7.35
CA GLY A 9 -9.91 7.04 -6.95
C GLY A 9 -9.58 7.22 -5.46
N THR A 10 -9.80 6.21 -4.62
CA THR A 10 -9.51 6.29 -3.18
C THR A 10 -8.01 6.39 -2.91
N THR A 11 -7.64 7.29 -2.00
CA THR A 11 -6.31 7.34 -1.40
C THR A 11 -6.30 6.54 -0.10
N VAL A 12 -5.44 5.53 -0.03
CA VAL A 12 -5.21 4.70 1.15
C VAL A 12 -3.94 5.16 1.85
N ASN A 13 -4.05 5.54 3.11
CA ASN A 13 -2.90 5.84 3.97
C ASN A 13 -2.56 4.61 4.80
N VAL A 14 -1.36 4.07 4.61
CA VAL A 14 -0.82 2.97 5.41
C VAL A 14 0.15 3.55 6.42
N VAL A 15 -0.13 3.33 7.70
CA VAL A 15 0.73 3.75 8.81
C VAL A 15 1.36 2.51 9.41
N LEU A 16 2.69 2.44 9.39
CA LEU A 16 3.45 1.31 9.89
C LEU A 16 4.25 1.73 11.12
N GLU A 17 4.09 0.98 12.20
CA GLU A 17 4.80 1.23 13.46
C GLU A 17 6.32 1.01 13.30
N PRO A 18 7.15 1.68 14.12
CA PRO A 18 8.60 1.53 14.05
C PRO A 18 9.02 0.07 14.24
N ARG A 19 10.01 -0.37 13.46
CA ARG A 19 10.60 -1.72 13.58
C ARG A 19 11.89 -1.66 14.39
N VAL A 20 12.06 -2.63 15.30
CA VAL A 20 13.22 -2.70 16.21
C VAL A 20 14.55 -2.86 15.46
N LYS A 21 14.58 -3.63 14.36
CA LYS A 21 15.83 -4.03 13.69
C LYS A 21 16.25 -3.11 12.54
N SER A 22 15.31 -2.53 11.81
CA SER A 22 15.59 -1.70 10.63
C SER A 22 14.36 -0.95 10.16
N PRO A 23 14.51 0.17 9.43
CA PRO A 23 13.40 0.89 8.82
C PRO A 23 12.53 -0.01 7.92
N TRP A 24 11.29 0.41 7.66
CA TRP A 24 10.48 -0.25 6.65
C TRP A 24 11.10 -0.07 5.26
N PRO A 25 11.24 -1.15 4.47
CA PRO A 25 11.66 -1.04 3.07
C PRO A 25 10.64 -0.25 2.25
N GLN A 26 11.08 0.30 1.12
CA GLN A 26 10.14 0.94 0.19
C GLN A 26 9.09 -0.08 -0.31
N PRO A 27 7.79 0.30 -0.28
CA PRO A 27 6.73 -0.54 -0.81
C PRO A 27 6.84 -0.68 -2.32
N ARG A 28 6.42 -1.84 -2.82
CA ARG A 28 6.30 -2.11 -4.26
C ARG A 28 4.90 -2.58 -4.59
N SER A 29 4.27 -1.93 -5.55
CA SER A 29 3.02 -2.38 -6.14
C SER A 29 3.30 -3.47 -7.17
N SER A 30 2.54 -4.57 -7.14
CA SER A 30 2.60 -5.59 -8.20
C SER A 30 2.02 -5.11 -9.52
N ASN A 31 1.20 -4.06 -9.51
CA ASN A 31 0.70 -3.39 -10.71
C ASN A 31 0.49 -1.89 -10.45
N PRO A 32 1.50 -1.03 -10.72
CA PRO A 32 1.41 0.42 -10.51
C PRO A 32 0.29 1.11 -11.29
N MET A 33 -0.23 0.51 -12.36
CA MET A 33 -1.39 1.03 -13.09
C MET A 33 -2.71 0.90 -12.32
N LEU A 34 -2.81 -0.08 -11.39
CA LEU A 34 -3.99 -0.30 -10.56
C LEU A 34 -3.88 0.43 -9.22
N ALA A 35 -2.72 0.35 -8.56
CA ALA A 35 -2.44 1.09 -7.35
C ALA A 35 -1.02 1.67 -7.38
N LEU A 36 -0.94 3.00 -7.28
CA LEU A 36 0.31 3.74 -7.31
C LEU A 36 0.71 4.15 -5.89
N VAL A 37 1.92 3.81 -5.47
CA VAL A 37 2.53 4.43 -4.28
C VAL A 37 2.93 5.85 -4.66
N THR A 38 2.28 6.86 -4.07
CA THR A 38 2.52 8.27 -4.39
C THR A 38 3.50 8.93 -3.41
N SER A 39 3.61 8.40 -2.19
CA SER A 39 4.60 8.87 -1.21
C SER A 39 4.91 7.79 -0.18
N SER A 40 6.12 7.86 0.38
CA SER A 40 6.60 7.01 1.48
C SER A 40 7.61 7.81 2.29
N ALA A 41 7.29 8.07 3.56
CA ALA A 41 8.14 8.87 4.44
C ALA A 41 8.15 8.26 5.85
N THR A 42 9.30 8.32 6.50
CA THR A 42 9.46 7.89 7.90
C THR A 42 9.72 9.11 8.76
N ASP A 43 8.97 9.26 9.85
CA ASP A 43 9.13 10.38 10.77
C ASP A 43 10.29 10.14 11.78
N SER A 44 10.58 11.16 12.60
CA SER A 44 11.65 11.09 13.62
C SER A 44 11.40 10.06 14.71
N ARG A 45 10.16 9.56 14.86
CA ARG A 45 9.81 8.48 15.79
C ARG A 45 9.91 7.10 15.13
N GLY A 46 10.30 7.03 13.85
CA GLY A 46 10.43 5.80 13.10
C GLY A 46 9.12 5.28 12.50
N VAL A 47 8.02 6.04 12.58
CA VAL A 47 6.73 5.66 11.99
C VAL A 47 6.79 5.92 10.50
N THR A 48 6.51 4.90 9.68
CA THR A 48 6.47 5.04 8.22
C THR A 48 5.04 5.27 7.75
N ARG A 49 4.81 6.35 7.00
CA ARG A 49 3.53 6.68 6.37
C ARG A 49 3.67 6.55 4.86
N VAL A 50 2.78 5.76 4.28
CA VAL A 50 2.75 5.50 2.84
C VAL A 50 1.38 5.86 2.30
N THR A 51 1.37 6.59 1.20
CA THR A 51 0.16 6.96 0.48
C THR A 51 0.06 6.12 -0.78
N VAL A 52 -1.05 5.40 -0.93
CA VAL A 52 -1.34 4.55 -2.09
C VAL A 52 -2.61 5.05 -2.75
N ARG A 53 -2.53 5.42 -4.02
CA ARG A 53 -3.71 5.81 -4.83
C ARG A 53 -4.24 4.60 -5.58
N ALA A 54 -5.48 4.21 -5.30
CA ALA A 54 -6.21 3.24 -6.09
C ALA A 54 -6.68 3.89 -7.40
N ALA A 55 -6.00 3.62 -8.50
CA ALA A 55 -6.17 4.35 -9.77
C ALA A 55 -7.17 3.68 -10.72
N ARG A 56 -7.21 2.35 -10.76
CA ARG A 56 -8.06 1.58 -11.69
C ARG A 56 -8.63 0.36 -10.99
N THR A 57 -9.76 -0.12 -11.50
CA THR A 57 -10.45 -1.31 -11.00
C THR A 57 -9.61 -2.57 -11.20
N GLY A 58 -9.66 -3.48 -10.24
CA GLY A 58 -8.92 -4.74 -10.26
C GLY A 58 -8.39 -5.11 -8.88
N THR A 59 -7.57 -6.17 -8.81
CA THR A 59 -6.90 -6.57 -7.56
C THR A 59 -5.40 -6.40 -7.70
N VAL A 60 -4.76 -5.81 -6.69
CA VAL A 60 -3.32 -5.54 -6.67
C VAL A 60 -2.77 -5.73 -5.27
N THR A 61 -1.48 -6.06 -5.17
CA THR A 61 -0.77 -6.19 -3.91
C THR A 61 0.29 -5.10 -3.79
N VAL A 62 0.38 -4.49 -2.61
CA VAL A 62 1.45 -3.58 -2.22
C VAL A 62 2.25 -4.25 -1.12
N THR A 63 3.55 -4.45 -1.37
CA THR A 63 4.41 -5.28 -0.51
C THR A 63 5.61 -4.49 -0.02
N TRP A 64 5.89 -4.57 1.28
CA TRP A 64 7.10 -4.09 1.96
C TRP A 64 7.99 -5.30 2.28
N GLY A 65 9.28 -5.23 1.99
CA GLY A 65 10.21 -6.38 2.09
C GLY A 65 10.70 -6.85 0.71
N SER A 66 11.46 -7.94 0.62
CA SER A 66 11.80 -8.57 -0.66
C SER A 66 10.65 -9.47 -1.13
N GLN A 67 10.66 -9.90 -2.40
CA GLN A 67 9.68 -10.91 -2.86
C GLN A 67 9.86 -12.25 -2.13
N SER A 68 11.10 -12.62 -1.82
CA SER A 68 11.44 -13.86 -1.12
C SER A 68 11.13 -13.82 0.39
N ALA A 69 11.03 -12.63 0.98
CA ALA A 69 10.76 -12.42 2.40
C ALA A 69 9.93 -11.13 2.61
N PRO A 70 8.62 -11.17 2.31
CA PRO A 70 7.75 -10.03 2.54
C PRO A 70 7.57 -9.79 4.04
N LEU A 71 7.65 -8.53 4.47
CA LEU A 71 7.43 -8.09 5.85
C LEU A 71 5.96 -7.70 6.09
N PHE A 72 5.36 -7.04 5.09
CA PHE A 72 3.96 -6.66 5.12
C PHE A 72 3.41 -6.64 3.70
N THR A 73 2.19 -7.15 3.53
CA THR A 73 1.49 -7.18 2.24
C THR A 73 0.06 -6.71 2.45
N LEU A 74 -0.31 -5.67 1.71
CA LEU A 74 -1.67 -5.17 1.55
C LEU A 74 -2.21 -5.62 0.20
N ARG A 75 -3.30 -6.39 0.20
CA ARG A 75 -4.08 -6.71 -0.99
C ARG A 75 -5.22 -5.70 -1.11
N LEU A 76 -5.20 -4.93 -2.20
CA LEU A 76 -6.22 -3.95 -2.55
C LEU A 76 -7.12 -4.52 -3.63
N SER A 77 -8.41 -4.63 -3.31
CA SER A 77 -9.46 -4.86 -4.31
C SER A 77 -10.11 -3.51 -4.63
N VAL A 78 -9.86 -3.00 -5.83
CA VAL A 78 -10.38 -1.72 -6.30
C VAL A 78 -11.65 -1.99 -7.12
N ALA A 79 -12.79 -1.59 -6.58
CA ALA A 79 -14.08 -1.78 -7.22
C ALA A 79 -14.53 -0.51 -7.98
N ALA A 80 -15.24 -0.73 -9.09
CA ALA A 80 -16.08 0.31 -9.67
C ALA A 80 -17.35 0.38 -8.82
N TYR A 81 -17.66 1.56 -8.27
CA TYR A 81 -19.00 1.79 -7.74
C TYR A 81 -19.82 2.45 -8.85
N PRO A 82 -20.98 1.89 -9.23
CA PRO A 82 -21.90 2.58 -10.11
C PRO A 82 -22.30 3.90 -9.44
N VAL A 83 -22.26 4.99 -10.22
CA VAL A 83 -22.91 6.24 -9.84
C VAL A 83 -24.41 5.96 -10.01
N GLN A 84 -25.16 6.01 -8.92
CA GLN A 84 -26.62 6.00 -8.97
C GLN A 84 -27.15 7.35 -9.41
#